data_AF-A0A439QFW0-F1
#
_entry.id   AF-A0A439QFW0-F1
#
_cell.length_a   1.000
_cell.length_b   1.000
_cell.length_c   1.000
_cell.angle_alpha   90.00
_cell.angle_beta   90.00
_cell.angle_gamma   90.00
#
_symmetry.space_group_name_H-M   'P 1'
#
loop_
_entity.id
_entity.type
_entity.pdbx_description
1 polymer ?
#
loop_
_entity_poly.entity_id
_entity_poly.type
_entity_poly.pdbx_seq_one_letter_code
_entity_poly.pdbx_strand_id
1 'polypeptide(L)'
;MTRLQTPSEGISQETLAGLVTEAVQQTLMQHGVLLDAQALVSASVLAGSVAAALPFLPPAQRHAIDSLKADWTALISEFFRTVPDRIASGNPMVSDQASGRAPLGAGRLQNIAERAAGLQSMLLEDWAGEVAGSTYLEEKLRIPRSTLHRWQRRGEVVALRKGGRKHVFPLAQFVDGRPVLGISDVLSAIANPRLAWFWLTRPAPELNDRVPIEMLREDMLADVVRAARTVS
;
A
#
# COMPACT_ATOMS: atom_id res chain seq x y z
N MET A 1 8.68 -52.92 -9.88
CA MET A 1 9.13 -51.61 -9.35
C MET A 1 8.03 -50.60 -9.63
N THR A 2 7.07 -50.49 -8.71
CA THR A 2 5.89 -49.63 -8.82
C THR A 2 6.26 -48.22 -8.38
N ARG A 3 6.27 -47.30 -9.34
CA ARG A 3 6.52 -45.87 -9.15
C ARG A 3 5.24 -45.26 -8.58
N LEU A 4 5.23 -45.01 -7.27
CA LEU A 4 4.21 -44.19 -6.62
C LEU A 4 4.34 -42.75 -7.15
N GLN A 5 3.51 -42.41 -8.13
CA GLN A 5 3.20 -41.02 -8.45
C GLN A 5 2.18 -40.55 -7.43
N THR A 6 2.63 -39.83 -6.40
CA THR A 6 1.74 -39.03 -5.56
C THR A 6 1.49 -37.70 -6.30
N PRO A 7 0.26 -37.37 -6.71
CA PRO A 7 -0.07 -35.98 -6.97
C PRO A 7 -0.01 -35.27 -5.61
N SER A 8 0.90 -34.31 -5.45
CA SER A 8 0.85 -33.37 -4.33
C SER A 8 -0.31 -32.42 -4.64
N GLU A 9 -1.52 -32.89 -4.37
CA GLU A 9 -2.74 -32.10 -4.40
C GLU A 9 -2.66 -31.15 -3.22
N GLY A 10 -1.96 -30.03 -3.42
CA GLY A 10 -1.86 -28.98 -2.42
C GLY A 10 -3.27 -28.51 -2.10
N ILE A 11 -3.67 -28.67 -0.84
CA ILE A 11 -4.97 -28.21 -0.34
C ILE A 11 -5.08 -26.73 -0.69
N SER A 12 -6.09 -26.37 -1.48
CA SER A 12 -6.38 -24.98 -1.82
C SER A 12 -6.63 -24.16 -0.56
N GLN A 13 -6.25 -22.88 -0.58
CA GLN A 13 -6.47 -21.96 0.54
C GLN A 13 -7.93 -21.96 1.02
N GLU A 14 -8.88 -22.03 0.10
CA GLU A 14 -10.32 -22.08 0.42
C GLU A 14 -10.72 -23.36 1.16
N THR A 15 -10.19 -24.51 0.74
CA THR A 15 -10.43 -25.81 1.38
C THR A 15 -9.83 -25.83 2.78
N LEU A 16 -8.63 -25.28 2.95
CA LEU A 16 -7.99 -25.15 4.26
C LEU A 16 -8.77 -24.20 5.19
N ALA A 17 -9.31 -23.11 4.65
CA ALA A 17 -10.13 -22.16 5.41
C ALA A 17 -11.41 -22.81 5.93
N GLY A 18 -12.08 -23.61 5.10
CA GLY A 18 -13.27 -24.37 5.48
C GLY A 18 -12.99 -25.36 6.62
N LEU A 19 -11.93 -26.16 6.49
CA LEU A 19 -11.55 -27.15 7.51
C LEU A 19 -11.24 -26.52 8.87
N VAL A 20 -10.50 -25.41 8.88
CA VAL A 20 -10.15 -24.73 10.14
C VAL A 20 -11.38 -24.04 10.74
N THR A 21 -12.27 -23.48 9.91
CA THR A 21 -13.53 -22.88 10.37
C THR A 21 -14.36 -23.92 11.13
N GLU A 22 -14.55 -25.10 10.55
CA GLU A 22 -15.33 -26.18 11.16
C GLU A 22 -14.70 -26.67 12.48
N ALA A 23 -13.38 -26.86 12.50
CA ALA A 23 -12.66 -27.30 13.69
C ALA A 23 -12.74 -26.28 14.86
N VAL A 24 -12.62 -24.99 14.55
CA VAL A 24 -12.73 -23.91 15.56
C VAL A 24 -14.15 -23.82 16.09
N GLN A 25 -15.15 -23.89 15.21
CA GLN A 25 -16.56 -23.89 15.58
C GLN A 25 -16.90 -25.05 16.53
N GLN A 26 -16.48 -26.26 16.18
CA GLN A 26 -16.72 -27.45 17.01
C GLN A 26 -16.05 -27.34 18.38
N THR A 27 -14.83 -26.81 18.43
CA THR A 27 -14.07 -26.62 19.68
C THR A 27 -14.75 -25.60 20.60
N LEU A 28 -15.22 -24.47 20.05
CA LEU A 28 -15.91 -23.43 20.82
C LEU A 28 -17.25 -23.92 21.39
N MET A 29 -17.98 -24.74 20.63
CA MET A 29 -19.22 -25.38 21.10
C MET A 29 -18.96 -26.36 22.24
N GLN A 30 -17.88 -27.15 22.18
CA GLN A 30 -17.52 -28.12 23.22
C GLN A 30 -17.09 -27.48 24.54
N HIS A 31 -16.43 -26.31 24.49
CA HIS A 31 -15.93 -25.62 25.68
C HIS A 31 -16.97 -24.69 26.32
N GLY A 32 -18.23 -24.71 25.86
CA GLY A 32 -19.33 -23.99 26.48
C GLY A 32 -19.16 -22.48 26.52
N VAL A 33 -18.41 -21.91 25.56
CA VAL A 33 -18.24 -20.45 25.47
C VAL A 33 -19.60 -19.86 25.12
N LEU A 34 -20.17 -19.05 26.03
CA LEU A 34 -21.45 -18.36 25.84
C LEU A 34 -21.31 -17.24 24.80
N LEU A 35 -21.15 -17.63 23.54
CA LEU A 35 -21.21 -16.76 22.38
C LEU A 35 -22.57 -16.93 21.72
N ASP A 36 -23.13 -15.84 21.22
CA ASP A 36 -24.27 -15.90 20.31
C ASP A 36 -23.90 -16.71 19.05
N ALA A 37 -24.87 -17.36 18.43
CA ALA A 37 -24.66 -18.22 17.27
C ALA A 37 -23.94 -17.48 16.13
N GLN A 38 -24.25 -16.19 15.94
CA GLN A 38 -23.62 -15.36 14.92
C GLN A 38 -22.17 -14.99 15.27
N ALA A 39 -21.88 -14.73 16.56
CA ALA A 39 -20.52 -14.46 17.03
C ALA A 39 -19.62 -15.68 16.89
N LEU A 40 -20.18 -16.87 17.14
CA LEU A 40 -19.48 -18.15 17.01
C LEU A 40 -19.11 -18.46 15.55
N VAL A 41 -20.04 -18.26 14.61
CA VAL A 41 -19.77 -18.43 13.17
C VAL A 41 -18.73 -17.41 12.70
N SER A 42 -18.87 -16.15 13.11
CA SER A 42 -17.94 -15.08 12.72
C SER A 42 -16.51 -15.32 13.21
N ALA A 43 -16.35 -15.74 14.47
CA ALA A 43 -15.05 -16.06 15.05
C ALA A 43 -14.38 -17.24 14.31
N SER A 44 -15.16 -18.26 13.99
CA SER A 44 -14.69 -19.45 13.28
C SER A 44 -14.24 -19.13 11.86
N VAL A 45 -15.01 -18.34 11.11
CA VAL A 45 -14.65 -17.91 9.73
C VAL A 45 -13.39 -17.05 9.72
N LEU A 46 -13.24 -16.14 10.68
CA LEU A 46 -12.02 -15.34 10.83
C LEU A 46 -10.81 -16.22 11.11
N ALA A 47 -10.93 -17.14 12.06
CA ALA A 47 -9.87 -18.08 12.40
C ALA A 47 -9.48 -18.95 11.20
N GLY A 48 -10.45 -19.46 10.44
CA GLY A 48 -10.21 -20.24 9.24
C GLY A 48 -9.51 -19.46 8.13
N SER A 49 -9.95 -18.23 7.87
CA SER A 49 -9.36 -17.36 6.86
C SER A 49 -7.92 -16.98 7.18
N VAL A 50 -7.64 -16.65 8.45
CA VAL A 50 -6.28 -16.31 8.90
C VAL A 50 -5.36 -17.53 8.85
N ALA A 51 -5.81 -18.67 9.37
CA ALA A 51 -5.02 -19.90 9.37
C ALA A 51 -4.70 -20.40 7.95
N ALA A 52 -5.66 -20.25 7.03
CA ALA A 52 -5.47 -20.65 5.64
C ALA A 52 -4.54 -19.73 4.86
N ALA A 53 -4.42 -18.45 5.23
CA ALA A 53 -3.51 -17.53 4.56
C ALA A 53 -2.04 -17.79 4.91
N LEU A 54 -1.74 -18.21 6.15
CA LEU A 54 -0.36 -18.37 6.65
C LEU A 54 0.57 -19.21 5.75
N PRO A 55 0.15 -20.39 5.22
CA PRO A 55 1.00 -21.23 4.38
C PRO A 55 1.29 -20.66 2.99
N PHE A 56 0.54 -19.65 2.54
CA PHE A 56 0.66 -19.03 1.22
C PHE A 56 1.40 -17.68 1.27
N LEU A 57 1.76 -17.20 2.46
CA LEU A 57 2.52 -15.96 2.61
C LEU A 57 3.99 -16.15 2.17
N PRO A 58 4.61 -15.13 1.53
CA PRO A 58 6.05 -15.08 1.27
C PRO A 58 6.90 -15.26 2.54
N PRO A 59 8.11 -15.86 2.46
CA PRO A 59 8.96 -16.13 3.62
C PRO A 59 9.27 -14.88 4.47
N ALA A 60 9.48 -13.74 3.82
CA ALA A 60 9.72 -12.46 4.50
C ALA A 60 8.53 -12.02 5.38
N GLN A 61 7.30 -12.31 4.95
CA GLN A 61 6.09 -11.99 5.70
C GLN A 61 5.84 -12.98 6.84
N ARG A 62 6.21 -14.26 6.67
CA ARG A 62 6.14 -15.25 7.76
C ARG A 62 7.05 -14.87 8.93
N HIS A 63 8.28 -14.43 8.66
CA HIS A 63 9.20 -13.98 9.70
C HIS A 63 8.70 -12.72 10.43
N ALA A 64 8.02 -11.81 9.75
CA ALA A 64 7.39 -10.65 10.38
C ALA A 64 6.24 -11.07 11.31
N ILE A 65 5.42 -12.06 10.92
CA ILE A 65 4.35 -12.63 11.75
C ILE A 65 4.91 -13.36 12.97
N ASP A 66 6.00 -14.11 12.82
CA ASP A 66 6.66 -14.77 13.95
C ASP A 66 7.20 -13.76 14.97
N SER A 67 7.70 -12.61 14.51
CA SER A 67 8.09 -11.50 15.38
C SER A 67 6.89 -10.85 16.07
N LEU A 68 5.73 -10.79 15.40
CA LEU A 68 4.48 -10.26 15.94
C LEU A 68 3.83 -11.18 16.98
N LYS A 69 4.25 -12.46 17.01
CA LYS A 69 3.67 -13.49 17.87
C LYS A 69 3.67 -13.11 19.36
N ALA A 70 4.64 -12.32 19.78
CA ALA A 70 4.75 -11.84 21.16
C ALA A 70 3.63 -10.87 21.57
N ASP A 71 3.01 -10.15 20.63
CA ASP A 71 2.10 -9.03 20.90
C ASP A 71 0.68 -9.18 20.30
N TRP A 72 0.31 -10.38 19.79
CA TRP A 72 -1.01 -10.59 19.19
C TRP A 72 -2.18 -10.22 20.10
N THR A 73 -2.08 -10.48 21.40
CA THR A 73 -3.13 -10.14 22.37
C THR A 73 -3.35 -8.64 22.48
N ALA A 74 -2.27 -7.84 22.44
CA ALA A 74 -2.35 -6.39 22.45
C ALA A 74 -2.95 -5.85 21.15
N LEU A 75 -2.54 -6.39 20.00
CA LEU A 75 -3.03 -5.98 18.68
C LEU A 75 -4.49 -6.34 18.46
N ILE A 76 -4.90 -7.53 18.87
CA ILE A 76 -6.30 -7.97 18.81
C ILE A 76 -7.16 -7.10 19.73
N SER A 77 -6.66 -6.74 20.91
CA SER A 77 -7.37 -5.83 21.82
C SER A 77 -7.49 -4.42 21.25
N GLU A 78 -6.45 -3.89 20.59
CA GLU A 78 -6.50 -2.59 19.92
C GLU A 78 -7.46 -2.62 18.72
N PHE A 79 -7.45 -3.70 17.93
CA PHE A 79 -8.39 -3.92 16.85
C PHE A 79 -9.83 -3.92 17.37
N PHE A 80 -10.14 -4.71 18.40
CA PHE A 80 -11.47 -4.73 19.01
C PHE A 80 -11.83 -3.47 19.79
N ARG A 81 -10.88 -2.59 20.11
CA ARG A 81 -11.18 -1.26 20.68
C ARG A 81 -11.52 -0.24 19.59
N THR A 82 -10.94 -0.39 18.40
CA THR A 82 -11.14 0.52 17.26
C THR A 82 -12.30 0.12 16.35
N VAL A 83 -12.74 -1.14 16.38
CA VAL A 83 -13.88 -1.65 15.61
C VAL A 83 -15.24 -1.16 16.13
N PRO A 84 -15.52 -1.08 17.44
CA PRO A 84 -16.75 -0.52 17.98
C PRO A 84 -16.93 0.95 17.61
N ASP A 85 -15.87 1.75 17.56
CA ASP A 85 -15.93 3.14 17.09
C ASP A 85 -16.33 3.22 15.59
N ARG A 86 -15.99 2.19 14.81
CA ARG A 86 -16.40 2.06 13.40
C ARG A 86 -17.82 1.53 13.21
N ILE A 87 -18.32 0.69 14.13
CA ILE A 87 -19.68 0.10 14.07
C ILE A 87 -20.72 0.99 14.76
N ALA A 88 -20.37 1.72 15.82
CA ALA A 88 -21.23 2.76 16.43
C ALA A 88 -21.41 3.97 15.51
N SER A 89 -20.49 4.16 14.54
CA SER A 89 -20.67 5.02 13.37
C SER A 89 -21.58 4.39 12.30
N GLY A 90 -22.39 3.41 12.68
CA GLY A 90 -23.18 2.59 11.78
C GLY A 90 -24.01 3.43 10.83
N ASN A 91 -23.64 3.38 9.55
CA ASN A 91 -24.65 3.39 8.52
C ASN A 91 -24.51 2.10 7.72
N PRO A 92 -25.56 1.27 7.63
CA PRO A 92 -25.58 0.16 6.69
C PRO A 92 -25.32 0.70 5.30
N MET A 93 -24.46 -0.01 4.58
CA MET A 93 -24.09 0.32 3.21
C MET A 93 -25.30 0.12 2.29
N VAL A 94 -26.13 1.15 2.15
CA VAL A 94 -26.85 1.46 0.92
C VAL A 94 -26.64 2.94 0.66
N SER A 95 -25.60 3.18 -0.13
CA SER A 95 -25.49 4.22 -1.16
C SER A 95 -26.39 5.46 -0.99
N ASP A 96 -25.85 6.55 -0.44
CA ASP A 96 -25.77 7.82 -1.18
C ASP A 96 -24.87 8.83 -0.44
N GLN A 97 -24.49 9.86 -1.19
CA GLN A 97 -23.53 10.90 -0.89
C GLN A 97 -23.74 11.69 0.41
N ALA A 98 -22.64 12.15 1.03
CA ALA A 98 -22.40 13.55 1.41
C ALA A 98 -21.35 13.68 2.54
N SER A 99 -20.39 14.56 2.26
CA SER A 99 -19.35 15.17 3.11
C SER A 99 -19.69 15.43 4.60
N GLY A 100 -18.66 15.27 5.46
CA GLY A 100 -18.55 15.94 6.77
C GLY A 100 -17.93 15.07 7.88
N ARG A 101 -16.61 14.81 7.92
CA ARG A 101 -15.49 15.61 8.51
C ARG A 101 -15.31 15.45 10.05
N ALA A 102 -14.32 14.63 10.45
CA ALA A 102 -13.28 14.81 11.51
C ALA A 102 -12.89 13.47 12.23
N PRO A 103 -11.71 13.33 12.88
CA PRO A 103 -10.46 14.07 12.77
C PRO A 103 -9.38 13.23 12.04
N LEU A 104 -8.91 13.76 10.91
CA LEU A 104 -7.84 13.20 10.09
C LEU A 104 -6.50 13.71 10.65
N GLY A 105 -5.60 12.83 11.08
CA GLY A 105 -4.26 13.29 11.48
C GLY A 105 -3.31 12.17 11.86
N ALA A 106 -3.62 11.41 12.90
CA ALA A 106 -2.60 10.52 13.49
C ALA A 106 -2.39 9.21 12.69
N GLY A 107 -3.46 8.47 12.37
CA GLY A 107 -3.33 7.16 11.74
C GLY A 107 -2.94 7.18 10.25
N ARG A 108 -3.23 8.29 9.54
CA ARG A 108 -2.86 8.46 8.12
C ARG A 108 -1.36 8.72 7.98
N LEU A 109 -0.79 9.57 8.86
CA LEU A 109 0.64 9.87 8.88
C LEU A 109 1.51 8.66 9.26
N GLN A 110 1.05 7.80 10.17
CA GLN A 110 1.74 6.55 10.52
C GLN A 110 1.78 5.57 9.34
N ASN A 111 0.66 5.35 8.66
CA ASN A 111 0.62 4.54 7.44
C ASN A 111 1.52 5.10 6.32
N ILE A 112 1.60 6.42 6.18
CA ILE A 112 2.47 7.09 5.22
C ILE A 112 3.95 6.88 5.56
N ALA A 113 4.32 7.04 6.83
CA ALA A 113 5.69 6.86 7.31
C ALA A 113 6.14 5.40 7.17
N GLU A 114 5.28 4.44 7.49
CA GLU A 114 5.53 3.01 7.31
C GLU A 114 5.63 2.62 5.83
N ARG A 115 4.74 3.13 4.97
CA ARG A 115 4.84 2.95 3.51
C ARG A 115 6.14 3.53 2.98
N ALA A 116 6.51 4.74 3.41
CA ALA A 116 7.77 5.35 3.03
C ALA A 116 8.99 4.55 3.49
N ALA A 117 8.94 3.97 4.70
CA ALA A 117 9.98 3.09 5.25
C ALA A 117 10.10 1.78 4.46
N GLY A 118 8.97 1.16 4.10
CA GLY A 118 8.92 -0.01 3.23
C GLY A 118 9.54 0.25 1.86
N LEU A 119 9.26 1.42 1.26
CA LEU A 119 9.87 1.85 0.00
C LEU A 119 11.37 2.12 0.10
N GLN A 120 11.93 2.31 1.30
CA GLN A 120 13.38 2.41 1.47
C GLN A 120 14.08 1.05 1.40
N SER A 121 13.36 -0.02 1.71
CA SER A 121 13.89 -1.39 1.78
C SER A 121 13.75 -2.15 0.46
N MET A 122 12.84 -1.72 -0.43
CA MET A 122 12.66 -2.29 -1.77
C MET A 122 13.63 -1.70 -2.79
N LEU A 123 14.01 -2.49 -3.81
CA LEU A 123 14.83 -2.01 -4.91
C LEU A 123 14.10 -0.87 -5.64
N LEU A 124 14.82 0.21 -5.93
CA LEU A 124 14.22 1.42 -6.50
C LEU A 124 13.56 1.15 -7.86
N GLU A 125 14.14 0.27 -8.67
CA GLU A 125 13.68 -0.08 -10.00
C GLU A 125 12.33 -0.82 -9.97
N ASP A 126 12.06 -1.60 -8.91
CA ASP A 126 10.84 -2.41 -8.78
C ASP A 126 9.57 -1.59 -8.61
N TRP A 127 9.68 -0.35 -8.11
CA TRP A 127 8.52 0.50 -7.83
C TRP A 127 8.60 1.89 -8.47
N ALA A 128 9.80 2.42 -8.74
CA ALA A 128 9.96 3.71 -9.40
C ALA A 128 9.93 3.61 -10.93
N GLY A 129 9.96 2.39 -11.48
CA GLY A 129 10.04 2.16 -12.93
C GLY A 129 11.43 2.49 -13.49
N GLU A 130 11.48 2.84 -14.77
CA GLU A 130 12.74 3.18 -15.43
C GLU A 130 13.34 4.47 -14.84
N VAL A 131 14.52 4.33 -14.24
CA VAL A 131 15.25 5.41 -13.59
C VAL A 131 16.59 5.67 -14.28
N ALA A 132 16.90 6.95 -14.48
CA ALA A 132 18.12 7.38 -15.13
C ALA A 132 18.96 8.28 -14.24
N GLY A 133 20.28 8.18 -14.37
CA GLY A 133 21.21 9.15 -13.80
C GLY A 133 21.25 10.44 -14.62
N SER A 134 21.82 11.50 -14.03
CA SER A 134 21.98 12.79 -14.71
C SER A 134 22.76 12.70 -16.04
N THR A 135 23.75 11.81 -16.13
CA THR A 135 24.55 11.60 -17.35
C THR A 135 23.69 11.04 -18.49
N TYR A 136 22.83 10.07 -18.19
CA TYR A 136 21.93 9.51 -19.18
C TYR A 136 20.91 10.55 -19.67
N LEU A 137 20.35 11.36 -18.76
CA LEU A 137 19.41 12.43 -19.11
C LEU A 137 20.04 13.50 -20.03
N GLU A 138 21.31 13.80 -19.81
CA GLU A 138 22.07 14.75 -20.63
C GLU A 138 22.33 14.20 -22.04
N GLU A 139 22.74 12.94 -22.16
CA GLU A 139 23.03 12.30 -23.44
C GLU A 139 21.77 11.99 -24.26
N LYS A 140 20.72 11.46 -23.62
CA LYS A 140 19.53 10.93 -24.30
C LYS A 140 18.41 11.94 -24.44
N LEU A 141 18.10 12.69 -23.37
CA LEU A 141 17.02 13.68 -23.37
C LEU A 141 17.53 15.10 -23.63
N ARG A 142 18.85 15.28 -23.84
CA ARG A 142 19.49 16.58 -24.06
C ARG A 142 19.21 17.59 -22.94
N ILE A 143 19.04 17.10 -21.70
CA ILE A 143 18.78 17.93 -20.52
C ILE A 143 20.13 18.26 -19.84
N PRO A 144 20.59 19.52 -19.83
CA PRO A 144 21.83 19.88 -19.16
C PRO A 144 21.74 19.62 -17.65
N ARG A 145 22.83 19.13 -17.06
CA ARG A 145 22.89 18.85 -15.62
C ARG A 145 22.58 20.06 -14.74
N SER A 146 22.96 21.26 -15.19
CA SER A 146 22.65 22.54 -14.51
C SER A 146 21.15 22.82 -14.48
N THR A 147 20.44 22.57 -15.59
CA THR A 147 18.98 22.68 -15.70
C THR A 147 18.28 21.68 -14.80
N LEU A 148 18.71 20.41 -14.84
CA LEU A 148 18.17 19.35 -13.99
C LEU A 148 18.31 19.68 -12.50
N HIS A 149 19.48 20.18 -12.10
CA HIS A 149 19.72 20.60 -10.72
C HIS A 149 18.87 21.81 -10.31
N ARG A 150 18.65 22.77 -11.22
CA ARG A 150 17.73 23.89 -11.01
C ARG A 150 16.30 23.40 -10.81
N TRP A 151 15.81 22.48 -11.63
CA TRP A 151 14.48 21.90 -11.51
C TRP A 151 14.31 21.13 -10.21
N GLN A 152 15.31 20.32 -9.83
CA GLN A 152 15.34 19.62 -8.55
C GLN A 152 15.22 20.59 -7.37
N ARG A 153 15.99 21.69 -7.35
CA ARG A 153 15.92 22.68 -6.26
C ARG A 153 14.56 23.37 -6.15
N ARG A 154 13.83 23.48 -7.27
CA ARG A 154 12.50 24.09 -7.31
C ARG A 154 11.38 23.09 -7.01
N GLY A 155 11.70 21.81 -6.85
CA GLY A 155 10.68 20.76 -6.71
C GLY A 155 9.95 20.44 -8.02
N GLU A 156 10.43 20.91 -9.17
CA GLU A 156 9.78 20.63 -10.47
C GLU A 156 10.03 19.19 -10.94
N VAL A 157 11.02 18.50 -10.33
CA VAL A 157 11.46 17.15 -10.69
C VAL A 157 11.63 16.33 -9.42
N VAL A 158 11.16 15.08 -9.45
CA VAL A 158 11.38 14.10 -8.40
C VAL A 158 12.75 13.45 -8.56
N ALA A 159 13.60 13.64 -7.54
CA ALA A 159 14.91 13.03 -7.43
C ALA A 159 14.89 11.94 -6.34
N LEU A 160 15.14 10.70 -6.73
CA LEU A 160 15.17 9.55 -5.82
C LEU A 160 16.61 9.20 -5.48
N ARG A 161 16.89 8.95 -4.20
CA ARG A 161 18.23 8.56 -3.76
C ARG A 161 18.46 7.07 -4.06
N LYS A 162 19.48 6.76 -4.86
CA LYS A 162 20.02 5.40 -5.08
C LYS A 162 21.32 5.29 -4.27
N GLY A 163 21.22 4.71 -3.07
CA GLY A 163 22.31 4.66 -2.08
C GLY A 163 22.56 6.01 -1.38
N GLY A 164 23.77 6.20 -0.84
CA GLY A 164 24.08 7.33 0.06
C GLY A 164 24.31 8.69 -0.62
N ARG A 165 24.73 8.75 -1.89
CA ARG A 165 25.14 10.01 -2.55
C ARG A 165 24.61 10.25 -3.96
N LYS A 166 24.11 9.23 -4.65
CA LYS A 166 23.66 9.36 -6.05
C LYS A 166 22.15 9.58 -6.09
N HIS A 167 21.73 10.62 -6.81
CA HIS A 167 20.33 10.81 -7.16
C HIS A 167 20.08 10.22 -8.55
N VAL A 168 18.97 9.53 -8.68
CA VAL A 168 18.43 9.06 -9.95
C VAL A 168 17.05 9.67 -10.14
N PHE A 169 16.66 9.79 -11.40
CA PHE A 169 15.48 10.48 -11.84
C PHE A 169 14.64 9.51 -12.63
N PRO A 170 13.40 9.22 -12.20
CA PRO A 170 12.48 8.44 -13.00
C PRO A 170 12.23 9.08 -14.36
N LEU A 171 12.18 8.29 -15.43
CA LEU A 171 12.01 8.81 -16.80
C LEU A 171 10.58 9.22 -17.09
N ALA A 172 9.59 8.60 -16.45
CA ALA A 172 8.18 8.88 -16.67
C ALA A 172 7.78 10.33 -16.31
N GLN A 173 8.63 11.08 -15.61
CA GLN A 173 8.37 12.49 -15.29
C GLN A 173 8.78 13.46 -16.40
N PHE A 174 9.45 12.99 -17.45
CA PHE A 174 9.89 13.83 -18.56
C PHE A 174 9.04 13.57 -19.80
N VAL A 175 8.66 14.64 -20.49
CA VAL A 175 8.03 14.63 -21.81
C VAL A 175 8.85 15.56 -22.70
N ASP A 176 9.40 15.03 -23.79
CA ASP A 176 10.23 15.78 -24.76
C ASP A 176 11.37 16.61 -24.12
N GLY A 177 12.00 16.06 -23.08
CA GLY A 177 13.10 16.71 -22.37
C GLY A 177 12.68 17.79 -21.37
N ARG A 178 11.38 17.93 -21.07
CA ARG A 178 10.84 18.85 -20.05
C ARG A 178 10.16 18.08 -18.92
N PRO A 179 10.21 18.57 -17.68
CA PRO A 179 9.44 17.96 -16.60
C PRO A 179 7.95 18.17 -16.82
N VAL A 180 7.17 17.17 -16.45
CA VAL A 180 5.71 17.26 -16.40
C VAL A 180 5.29 18.34 -15.39
N LEU A 181 4.36 19.20 -15.80
CA LEU A 181 3.85 20.28 -14.95
C LEU A 181 3.06 19.71 -13.76
N GLY A 182 2.98 20.45 -12.65
CA GLY A 182 2.24 20.04 -11.45
C GLY A 182 2.98 19.10 -10.49
N ILE A 183 4.14 18.54 -10.88
CA ILE A 183 4.98 17.74 -9.96
C ILE A 183 5.40 18.56 -8.73
N SER A 184 5.70 19.84 -8.92
CA SER A 184 6.05 20.76 -7.81
C SER A 184 4.92 20.89 -6.79
N ASP A 185 3.67 20.93 -7.24
CA ASP A 185 2.52 21.04 -6.36
C ASP A 185 2.27 19.74 -5.60
N VAL A 186 2.47 18.59 -6.26
CA VAL A 186 2.39 17.27 -5.63
C VAL A 186 3.49 17.07 -4.59
N LEU A 187 4.73 17.48 -4.88
CA LEU A 187 5.82 17.43 -3.90
C LEU A 187 5.63 18.42 -2.74
N SER A 188 4.91 19.51 -2.97
CA SER A 188 4.53 20.45 -1.91
C SER A 188 3.44 19.87 -1.01
N ALA A 189 2.53 19.05 -1.56
CA ALA A 189 1.54 18.32 -0.78
C ALA A 189 2.17 17.13 -0.03
N ILE A 190 2.96 16.32 -0.71
CA ILE A 190 3.59 15.11 -0.18
C ILE A 190 5.08 15.38 0.05
N ALA A 191 5.45 15.72 1.29
CA ALA A 191 6.81 16.10 1.66
C ALA A 191 7.87 15.01 1.39
N ASN A 192 7.47 13.74 1.24
CA ASN A 192 8.40 12.64 0.96
C ASN A 192 8.49 12.34 -0.55
N PRO A 193 9.65 12.56 -1.22
CA PRO A 193 9.79 12.35 -2.66
C PRO A 193 9.55 10.92 -3.12
N ARG A 194 9.86 9.92 -2.28
CA ARG A 194 9.62 8.50 -2.63
C ARG A 194 8.14 8.18 -2.62
N LEU A 195 7.43 8.64 -1.60
CA LEU A 195 5.98 8.45 -1.51
C LEU A 195 5.25 9.21 -2.62
N ALA A 196 5.66 10.46 -2.88
CA ALA A 196 5.10 11.27 -3.95
C ALA A 196 5.25 10.54 -5.29
N TRP A 197 6.44 10.02 -5.60
CA TRP A 197 6.66 9.24 -6.82
C TRP A 197 5.82 7.96 -6.86
N PHE A 198 5.79 7.21 -5.76
CA PHE A 198 5.04 5.97 -5.67
C PHE A 198 3.54 6.18 -5.91
N TRP A 199 2.98 7.29 -5.42
CA TRP A 199 1.61 7.67 -5.68
C TRP A 199 1.41 8.10 -7.14
N LEU A 200 2.33 8.88 -7.70
CA LEU A 200 2.26 9.36 -9.10
C LEU A 200 2.27 8.22 -10.13
N THR A 201 2.95 7.11 -9.86
CA THR A 201 3.10 5.98 -10.80
C THR A 201 2.06 4.88 -10.64
N ARG A 202 1.12 5.00 -9.70
CA ARG A 202 0.12 3.96 -9.44
C ARG A 202 -1.31 4.49 -9.61
N PRO A 203 -2.27 3.60 -9.93
CA PRO A 203 -3.69 3.90 -9.85
C PRO A 203 -4.04 4.48 -8.47
N ALA A 204 -4.58 5.70 -8.47
CA ALA A 204 -5.03 6.36 -7.26
C ALA A 204 -6.55 6.22 -7.16
N PRO A 205 -7.09 5.64 -6.06
CA PRO A 205 -8.54 5.52 -5.89
C PRO A 205 -9.23 6.89 -5.86
N GLU A 206 -8.52 7.95 -5.45
CA GLU A 206 -9.01 9.32 -5.45
C GLU A 206 -9.22 9.91 -6.86
N LEU A 207 -8.62 9.29 -7.88
CA LEU A 207 -8.68 9.71 -9.29
C LEU A 207 -9.45 8.71 -10.16
N ASN A 208 -10.31 7.87 -9.56
CA ASN A 208 -11.03 6.78 -10.20
C ASN A 208 -10.09 5.72 -10.81
N ASP A 209 -9.10 5.27 -10.02
CA ASP A 209 -8.09 4.28 -10.43
C ASP A 209 -7.24 4.70 -11.64
N ARG A 210 -7.19 6.01 -11.92
CA ARG A 210 -6.28 6.57 -12.93
C ARG A 210 -4.90 6.81 -12.35
N VAL A 211 -3.90 6.77 -13.22
CA VAL A 211 -2.51 7.03 -12.86
C VAL A 211 -2.26 8.55 -12.85
N PRO A 212 -1.86 9.15 -11.73
CA PRO A 212 -1.71 10.60 -11.65
C PRO A 212 -0.68 11.17 -12.64
N ILE A 213 0.42 10.47 -12.93
CA ILE A 213 1.43 10.95 -13.88
C ILE A 213 0.89 11.06 -15.31
N GLU A 214 -0.04 10.19 -15.70
CA GLU A 214 -0.70 10.23 -17.01
C GLU A 214 -1.67 11.42 -17.05
N MET A 215 -2.43 11.62 -15.97
CA MET A 215 -3.30 12.78 -15.84
C MET A 215 -2.55 14.12 -15.90
N LEU A 216 -1.35 14.20 -15.31
CA LEU A 216 -0.52 15.41 -15.42
C LEU A 216 -0.02 15.64 -16.84
N ARG A 217 0.18 14.58 -17.64
CA ARG A 217 0.53 14.69 -19.07
C ARG A 217 -0.66 15.18 -19.90
N GLU A 218 -1.88 14.87 -19.48
CA GLU A 218 -3.13 15.33 -20.07
C GLU A 218 -3.58 16.73 -19.57
N ASP A 219 -2.69 17.46 -18.89
CA ASP A 219 -2.92 18.80 -18.34
C ASP A 219 -4.03 18.87 -17.25
N MET A 220 -4.40 17.73 -16.65
CA MET A 220 -5.37 17.67 -15.55
C MET A 220 -4.72 17.95 -14.18
N LEU A 221 -3.99 19.07 -14.08
CA LEU A 221 -3.20 19.43 -12.90
C LEU A 221 -4.07 19.61 -11.65
N ALA A 222 -5.19 20.31 -11.78
CA ALA A 222 -6.04 20.68 -10.64
C ALA A 222 -6.61 19.46 -9.90
N ASP A 223 -7.01 18.44 -10.64
CA ASP A 223 -7.56 17.21 -10.07
C ASP A 223 -6.49 16.39 -9.34
N VAL A 224 -5.29 16.29 -9.94
CA VAL A 224 -4.15 15.59 -9.34
C VAL A 224 -3.69 16.29 -8.07
N VAL A 225 -3.58 17.62 -8.05
CA VAL A 225 -3.16 18.38 -6.86
C VAL A 225 -4.20 18.28 -5.74
N ARG A 226 -5.49 18.30 -6.09
CA ARG A 226 -6.57 18.10 -5.11
C ARG A 226 -6.48 16.72 -4.47
N ALA A 227 -6.25 15.68 -5.27
CA ALA A 227 -6.06 14.32 -4.76
C ALA A 227 -4.76 14.17 -3.94
N ALA A 228 -3.66 14.79 -4.35
CA ALA A 228 -2.40 14.71 -3.59
C ALA A 228 -2.53 15.25 -2.15
N ARG A 229 -3.37 16.27 -1.95
CA ARG A 229 -3.65 16.85 -0.61
C ARG A 229 -4.47 15.94 0.30
N THR A 230 -5.18 14.95 -0.24
CA THR A 230 -5.88 13.97 0.60
C THR A 230 -4.93 12.86 1.04
N VAL A 231 -3.82 12.66 0.33
CA VAL A 231 -2.82 11.61 0.61
C VAL A 231 -1.78 12.05 1.63
N SER A 232 -1.51 13.36 1.77
CA SER A 232 -0.60 13.94 2.78
C SER A 232 -1.18 13.91 4.19
#